data_AF-Q9HZT8-F1
#
_entry.id   AF-Q9HZT8-F1
#
_cell.length_a   1.000
_cell.length_b   1.000
_cell.length_c   1.000
_cell.angle_alpha   90.00
_cell.angle_beta   90.00
_cell.angle_gamma   90.00
#
_symmetry.space_group_name_H-M   'P 1'
#
loop_
_entity.id
_entity.type
_entity.pdbx_description
1 polymer ?
#
loop_
_entity_poly.entity_id
_entity_poly.type
_entity_poly.pdbx_seq_one_letter_code
_entity_poly.pdbx_strand_id
1 'polypeptide(L)'
;MKRLLLLGGIGEALALARRLGPAHLYSLAGLGKVPGDLACRVRVGGYGGAEGLAAFIDEQGFDLLVDATHPYAARISQNAVRAARLAGVPCWALRRPGWQAGPGDDWREVADWRELIAALTPFRRPLFTLGREPLEHLGQVPPHQHWTVRCLQGQPAAPRAEVIGARGPFSLDGERALFERLACDVLVSKNSGSQATEPKLQVAREMGLPVLVLARPALPPADREFADGEALLTAIRDWESA
;
A
#
# COMPACT_ATOMS: atom_id res chain seq x y z
N MET A 1 -1.87 19.05 25.91
CA MET A 1 -1.28 19.11 24.55
C MET A 1 -1.86 17.95 23.78
N LYS A 2 -2.49 18.22 22.63
CA LYS A 2 -3.14 17.19 21.81
C LYS A 2 -2.11 16.27 21.15
N ARG A 3 -2.40 14.97 21.06
CA ARG A 3 -1.48 13.94 20.55
C ARG A 3 -2.13 13.11 19.47
N LEU A 4 -1.38 12.89 18.39
CA LEU A 4 -1.82 12.15 17.21
C LEU A 4 -1.10 10.80 17.14
N LEU A 5 -1.86 9.74 16.87
CA LEU A 5 -1.34 8.47 16.36
C LEU A 5 -1.58 8.39 14.85
N LEU A 6 -0.50 8.40 14.07
CA LEU A 6 -0.52 8.24 12.62
C LEU A 6 -0.16 6.80 12.24
N LEU A 7 -1.12 6.03 11.75
CA LEU A 7 -0.87 4.72 11.14
C LEU A 7 -0.38 4.93 9.69
N GLY A 8 0.80 4.40 9.39
CA GLY A 8 1.49 4.66 8.13
C GLY A 8 1.72 3.43 7.26
N GLY A 9 2.56 3.63 6.24
CA GLY A 9 2.94 2.59 5.28
C GLY A 9 2.96 3.04 3.82
N ILE A 10 2.60 4.30 3.56
CA ILE A 10 2.68 4.95 2.24
C ILE A 10 3.59 6.19 2.29
N GLY A 11 4.00 6.68 1.12
CA GLY A 11 4.88 7.85 1.01
C GLY A 11 4.31 9.12 1.66
N GLU A 12 3.02 9.35 1.53
CA GLU A 12 2.28 10.49 2.06
C GLU A 12 2.24 10.47 3.58
N ALA A 13 2.08 9.29 4.18
CA ALA A 13 2.14 9.14 5.63
C ALA A 13 3.55 9.47 6.15
N LEU A 14 4.60 9.06 5.43
CA LEU A 14 5.97 9.43 5.76
C LEU A 14 6.22 10.93 5.58
N ALA A 15 5.70 11.54 4.51
CA ALA A 15 5.80 12.98 4.27
C ALA A 15 5.09 13.78 5.37
N LEU A 16 3.90 13.32 5.78
CA LEU A 16 3.17 13.89 6.92
C LEU A 16 3.97 13.74 8.22
N ALA A 17 4.48 12.54 8.51
CA ALA A 17 5.25 12.25 9.71
C ALA A 17 6.50 13.12 9.87
N ARG A 18 7.17 13.50 8.76
CA ARG A 18 8.29 14.45 8.77
C ARG A 18 7.92 15.85 9.24
N ARG A 19 6.63 16.20 9.20
CA ARG A 19 6.11 17.51 9.60
C ARG A 19 5.44 17.49 10.97
N LEU A 20 5.43 16.33 11.65
CA LEU A 20 4.88 16.16 13.00
C LEU A 20 5.98 16.34 14.06
N GLY A 21 5.62 16.98 15.17
CA GLY A 21 6.49 17.15 16.35
C GLY A 21 6.59 15.92 17.28
N PRO A 22 7.39 16.01 18.36
CA PRO A 22 7.75 14.89 19.24
C PRO A 22 6.59 14.33 20.08
N ALA A 23 5.46 15.03 20.18
CA ALA A 23 4.29 14.57 20.91
C ALA A 23 3.49 13.48 20.16
N HIS A 24 3.62 13.44 18.83
CA HIS A 24 2.90 12.52 17.96
C HIS A 24 3.69 11.22 17.75
N LEU A 25 3.00 10.19 17.27
CA LEU A 25 3.57 8.89 16.99
C LEU A 25 3.26 8.45 15.56
N TYR A 26 4.30 8.15 14.80
CA TYR A 26 4.21 7.46 13.52
C TYR A 26 4.35 5.95 13.73
N SER A 27 3.36 5.18 13.27
CA SER A 27 3.30 3.73 13.48
C SER A 27 3.40 2.95 12.17
N LEU A 28 4.28 1.95 12.16
CA LEU A 28 4.59 1.12 11.01
C LEU A 28 4.40 -0.37 11.31
N ALA A 29 3.95 -1.13 10.32
CA ALA A 29 3.82 -2.58 10.44
C ALA A 29 5.18 -3.34 10.45
N GLY A 30 6.29 -2.67 10.08
CA GLY A 30 7.63 -3.29 10.03
C GLY A 30 7.98 -3.98 8.71
N LEU A 31 7.20 -3.76 7.65
CA LEU A 31 7.44 -4.37 6.32
C LEU A 31 8.49 -3.62 5.48
N GLY A 32 8.98 -2.47 5.96
CA GLY A 32 9.88 -1.58 5.21
C GLY A 32 10.95 -0.97 6.10
N LYS A 33 11.70 -0.01 5.55
CA LYS A 33 12.74 0.71 6.30
C LYS A 33 12.06 1.63 7.31
N VAL A 34 12.55 1.63 8.54
CA VAL A 34 12.15 2.59 9.57
C VAL A 34 12.89 3.91 9.33
N PRO A 35 12.20 5.05 9.21
CA PRO A 35 12.85 6.35 9.06
C PRO A 35 13.56 6.74 10.37
N GLY A 36 14.79 7.25 10.26
CA GLY A 36 15.61 7.70 11.39
C GLY A 36 15.71 9.21 11.52
N ASP A 37 15.07 9.94 10.61
CA ASP A 37 15.13 11.39 10.42
C ASP A 37 13.89 12.13 10.96
N LEU A 38 13.01 11.45 11.72
CA LEU A 38 11.75 12.03 12.17
C LEU A 38 11.86 12.70 13.55
N ALA A 39 11.22 13.86 13.68
CA ALA A 39 11.05 14.54 14.97
C ALA A 39 9.94 13.90 15.83
N CYS A 40 8.89 13.36 15.20
CA CYS A 40 7.89 12.58 15.89
C CYS A 40 8.43 11.21 16.32
N ARG A 41 7.81 10.61 17.32
CA ARG A 41 8.18 9.27 17.78
C ARG A 41 7.84 8.26 16.69
N VAL A 42 8.57 7.15 16.65
CA VAL A 42 8.31 6.04 15.71
C VAL A 42 8.10 4.75 16.48
N ARG A 43 7.06 4.00 16.11
CA ARG A 43 6.80 2.64 16.61
C ARG A 43 6.70 1.67 15.44
N VAL A 44 7.23 0.47 15.66
CA VAL A 44 7.14 -0.64 14.72
C VAL A 44 6.50 -1.83 15.40
N GLY A 45 5.50 -2.43 14.74
CA GLY A 45 4.87 -3.66 15.18
C GLY A 45 3.34 -3.59 15.23
N GLY A 46 2.71 -4.75 15.38
CA GLY A 46 1.25 -4.85 15.50
C GLY A 46 0.72 -4.34 16.84
N TYR A 47 -0.60 -4.30 16.94
CA TYR A 47 -1.34 -3.90 18.15
C TYR A 47 -2.16 -5.04 18.76
N GLY A 48 -2.16 -6.23 18.17
CA GLY A 48 -2.99 -7.34 18.65
C GLY A 48 -4.49 -7.22 18.30
N GLY A 49 -4.84 -6.43 17.28
CA GLY A 49 -6.23 -6.22 16.85
C GLY A 49 -6.73 -4.81 17.13
N ALA A 50 -8.05 -4.62 17.08
CA ALA A 50 -8.67 -3.33 17.37
C ALA A 50 -8.65 -3.02 18.87
N GLU A 51 -8.86 -4.03 19.71
CA GLU A 51 -8.89 -3.93 21.16
C GLU A 51 -7.53 -3.52 21.72
N GLY A 52 -6.45 -4.16 21.25
CA GLY A 52 -5.10 -3.78 21.67
C GLY A 52 -4.65 -2.44 21.08
N LEU A 53 -5.18 -2.01 19.93
CA LEU A 53 -4.98 -0.64 19.43
C LEU A 53 -5.72 0.38 20.30
N ALA A 54 -6.95 0.09 20.74
CA ALA A 54 -7.71 0.95 21.64
C ALA A 54 -7.01 1.10 23.00
N ALA A 55 -6.62 -0.02 23.62
CA ALA A 55 -5.86 -0.01 24.87
C ALA A 55 -4.56 0.79 24.75
N PHE A 56 -3.85 0.67 23.62
CA PHE A 56 -2.66 1.47 23.36
C PHE A 56 -2.96 2.96 23.18
N ILE A 57 -4.09 3.33 22.54
CA ILE A 57 -4.54 4.73 22.43
C ILE A 57 -4.79 5.32 23.81
N ASP A 58 -5.50 4.59 24.67
CA ASP A 58 -5.84 5.02 26.03
C ASP A 58 -4.60 5.12 26.93
N GLU A 59 -3.78 4.07 26.98
CA GLU A 59 -2.54 4.02 27.79
C GLU A 59 -1.57 5.13 27.40
N GLN A 60 -1.44 5.40 26.10
CA GLN A 60 -0.54 6.42 25.60
C GLN A 60 -1.16 7.81 25.55
N GLY A 61 -2.45 7.97 25.83
CA GLY A 61 -3.18 9.24 25.78
C GLY A 61 -3.08 9.92 24.41
N PHE A 62 -3.50 9.22 23.35
CA PHE A 62 -3.69 9.84 22.03
C PHE A 62 -5.11 10.39 21.91
N ASP A 63 -5.24 11.58 21.32
CA ASP A 63 -6.50 12.31 21.18
C ASP A 63 -7.09 12.20 19.76
N LEU A 64 -6.30 11.72 18.79
CA LEU A 64 -6.68 11.53 17.40
C LEU A 64 -5.96 10.32 16.81
N LEU A 65 -6.69 9.50 16.06
CA LEU A 65 -6.15 8.44 15.21
C LEU A 65 -6.27 8.85 13.75
N VAL A 66 -5.16 8.78 13.01
CA VAL A 66 -5.15 8.97 11.55
C VAL A 66 -4.72 7.68 10.88
N ASP A 67 -5.58 7.13 10.02
CA ASP A 67 -5.26 6.02 9.13
C ASP A 67 -4.75 6.54 7.78
N ALA A 68 -3.43 6.54 7.61
CA ALA A 68 -2.75 6.76 6.34
C ALA A 68 -2.01 5.48 5.88
N THR A 69 -2.64 4.33 6.03
CA THR A 69 -2.10 3.03 5.58
C THR A 69 -2.34 2.80 4.08
N HIS A 70 -1.77 1.72 3.53
CA HIS A 70 -1.94 1.39 2.11
C HIS A 70 -3.42 1.05 1.80
N PRO A 71 -3.97 1.38 0.62
CA PRO A 71 -5.39 1.09 0.29
C PRO A 71 -5.81 -0.38 0.39
N TYR A 72 -4.84 -1.29 0.33
CA TYR A 72 -5.05 -2.75 0.47
C TYR A 72 -4.78 -3.26 1.90
N ALA A 73 -4.43 -2.39 2.84
CA ALA A 73 -4.22 -2.73 4.24
C ALA A 73 -5.56 -2.76 5.01
N ALA A 74 -6.59 -3.36 4.41
CA ALA A 74 -7.97 -3.26 4.88
C ALA A 74 -8.16 -3.68 6.34
N ARG A 75 -7.45 -4.71 6.79
CA ARG A 75 -7.52 -5.19 8.18
C ARG A 75 -7.09 -4.12 9.19
N ILE A 76 -6.01 -3.38 8.94
CA ILE A 76 -5.58 -2.33 9.88
C ILE A 76 -6.50 -1.12 9.80
N SER A 77 -7.05 -0.78 8.63
CA SER A 77 -8.09 0.25 8.50
C SER A 77 -9.37 -0.09 9.28
N GLN A 78 -9.81 -1.36 9.23
CA GLN A 78 -10.93 -1.86 10.03
C GLN A 78 -10.62 -1.78 11.53
N ASN A 79 -9.42 -2.20 11.93
CA ASN A 79 -9.00 -2.10 13.31
C ASN A 79 -8.91 -0.64 13.77
N ALA A 80 -8.47 0.28 12.92
CA ALA A 80 -8.33 1.70 13.25
C ALA A 80 -9.68 2.33 13.60
N VAL A 81 -10.68 2.21 12.71
CA VAL A 81 -12.02 2.75 12.94
C VAL A 81 -12.66 2.14 14.19
N ARG A 82 -12.51 0.82 14.37
CA ARG A 82 -13.04 0.14 15.56
C ARG A 82 -12.32 0.56 16.84
N ALA A 83 -11.00 0.68 16.82
CA ALA A 83 -10.21 1.08 17.98
C ALA A 83 -10.50 2.52 18.41
N ALA A 84 -10.59 3.44 17.45
CA ALA A 84 -10.95 4.83 17.72
C ALA A 84 -12.31 4.95 18.40
N ARG A 85 -13.31 4.18 17.92
CA ARG A 85 -14.63 4.12 18.56
C ARG A 85 -14.55 3.58 20.00
N LEU A 86 -13.75 2.53 20.24
CA LEU A 86 -13.59 1.94 21.57
C LEU A 86 -12.89 2.90 22.55
N ALA A 87 -11.88 3.63 22.08
CA ALA A 87 -11.13 4.61 22.87
C ALA A 87 -11.83 5.97 22.99
N GLY A 88 -12.93 6.20 22.25
CA GLY A 88 -13.65 7.47 22.26
C GLY A 88 -12.90 8.64 21.61
N VAL A 89 -12.02 8.35 20.65
CA VAL A 89 -11.25 9.36 19.91
C VAL A 89 -11.70 9.43 18.44
N PRO A 90 -11.58 10.59 17.76
CA PRO A 90 -11.86 10.67 16.33
C PRO A 90 -10.89 9.79 15.51
N CYS A 91 -11.40 9.20 14.44
CA CYS A 91 -10.63 8.53 13.41
C CYS A 91 -10.71 9.31 12.10
N TRP A 92 -9.58 9.82 11.63
CA TRP A 92 -9.48 10.39 10.29
C TRP A 92 -8.73 9.43 9.37
N ALA A 93 -8.91 9.58 8.05
CA ALA A 93 -8.21 8.75 7.09
C ALA A 93 -7.71 9.51 5.86
N LEU A 94 -6.52 9.14 5.40
CA LEU A 94 -6.01 9.52 4.07
C LEU A 94 -6.39 8.43 3.06
N ARG A 95 -7.32 8.75 2.16
CA ARG A 95 -7.88 7.86 1.14
C ARG A 95 -7.64 8.43 -0.25
N ARG A 96 -6.42 8.21 -0.77
CA ARG A 96 -6.11 8.66 -2.12
C ARG A 96 -7.01 7.97 -3.18
N PRO A 97 -7.40 8.68 -4.25
CA PRO A 97 -8.10 8.07 -5.38
C PRO A 97 -7.33 6.91 -6.03
N GLY A 98 -8.06 5.99 -6.65
CA GLY A 98 -7.47 5.01 -7.56
C GLY A 98 -7.04 5.69 -8.86
N TRP A 99 -6.05 5.11 -9.52
CA TRP A 99 -5.87 5.40 -10.93
C TRP A 99 -7.10 4.94 -11.72
N GLN A 100 -7.39 5.63 -12.81
CA GLN A 100 -8.45 5.27 -13.75
C GLN A 100 -7.81 4.82 -15.06
N ALA A 101 -8.36 3.76 -15.66
CA ALA A 101 -7.97 3.34 -16.99
C ALA A 101 -8.34 4.44 -18.00
N GLY A 102 -7.39 4.79 -18.86
CA GLY A 102 -7.57 5.74 -19.95
C GLY A 102 -7.53 5.07 -21.32
N PRO A 103 -7.55 5.87 -22.41
CA PRO A 103 -7.41 5.35 -23.76
C PRO A 103 -6.13 4.49 -23.91
N GLY A 104 -6.29 3.30 -24.48
CA GLY A 104 -5.19 2.35 -24.71
C GLY A 104 -4.89 1.41 -23.53
N ASP A 105 -5.50 1.62 -22.36
CA ASP A 105 -5.37 0.68 -21.25
C ASP A 105 -6.28 -0.55 -21.46
N ASP A 106 -5.72 -1.76 -21.35
CA ASP A 106 -6.46 -3.02 -21.21
C ASP A 106 -6.43 -3.47 -19.75
N TRP A 107 -7.24 -2.81 -18.91
CA TRP A 107 -7.35 -3.17 -17.50
C TRP A 107 -8.49 -4.16 -17.30
N ARG A 108 -8.18 -5.24 -16.59
CA ARG A 108 -9.14 -6.30 -16.25
C ARG A 108 -9.14 -6.44 -14.75
N GLU A 109 -10.23 -6.03 -14.12
CA GLU A 109 -10.37 -6.13 -12.67
C GLU A 109 -10.55 -7.60 -12.26
N VAL A 110 -9.92 -8.00 -11.15
CA VAL A 110 -10.10 -9.31 -10.51
C VAL A 110 -10.34 -9.10 -9.03
N ALA A 111 -11.29 -9.82 -8.43
CA ALA A 111 -11.73 -9.59 -7.05
C ALA A 111 -10.73 -10.12 -6.02
N ASP A 112 -10.12 -11.28 -6.29
CA ASP A 112 -9.26 -11.99 -5.34
C ASP A 112 -8.16 -12.82 -6.03
N TRP A 113 -7.37 -13.53 -5.22
CA TRP A 113 -6.30 -14.41 -5.70
C TRP A 113 -6.81 -15.53 -6.61
N ARG A 114 -7.98 -16.11 -6.32
CA ARG A 114 -8.53 -17.22 -7.12
C ARG A 114 -8.91 -16.74 -8.52
N GLU A 115 -9.60 -15.60 -8.61
CA GLU A 115 -9.95 -15.00 -9.89
C GLU A 115 -8.69 -14.55 -10.66
N LEU A 116 -7.71 -14.00 -9.95
CA LEU A 116 -6.43 -13.64 -10.55
C LEU A 116 -5.73 -14.83 -11.22
N ILE A 117 -5.60 -15.96 -10.52
CA ILE A 117 -4.96 -17.15 -11.10
C ILE A 117 -5.74 -17.69 -12.30
N ALA A 118 -7.08 -17.68 -12.24
CA ALA A 118 -7.90 -18.07 -13.38
C ALA A 118 -7.66 -17.15 -14.60
N ALA A 119 -7.67 -15.84 -14.38
CA ALA A 119 -7.41 -14.83 -15.42
C ALA A 119 -5.97 -14.89 -15.97
N LEU A 120 -5.02 -15.43 -15.20
CA LEU A 120 -3.63 -15.59 -15.63
C LEU A 120 -3.40 -16.77 -16.59
N THR A 121 -4.32 -17.73 -16.68
CA THR A 121 -4.18 -18.96 -17.47
C THR A 121 -3.62 -18.77 -18.90
N PRO A 122 -4.11 -17.80 -19.73
CA PRO A 122 -3.65 -17.67 -21.12
C PRO A 122 -2.25 -17.05 -21.25
N PHE A 123 -1.68 -16.49 -20.17
CA PHE A 123 -0.40 -15.80 -20.19
C PHE A 123 0.76 -16.73 -19.80
N ARG A 124 1.98 -16.39 -20.21
CA ARG A 124 3.21 -17.16 -20.00
C ARG A 124 4.20 -16.45 -19.08
N ARG A 125 4.25 -15.11 -19.06
CA ARG A 125 5.28 -14.34 -18.34
C ARG A 125 4.68 -13.21 -17.48
N PRO A 126 3.89 -13.54 -16.44
CA PRO A 126 3.29 -12.53 -15.59
C PRO A 126 4.32 -11.77 -14.74
N LEU A 127 4.20 -10.44 -14.70
CA LEU A 127 4.91 -9.57 -13.77
C LEU A 127 3.99 -9.21 -12.59
N PHE A 128 4.24 -9.80 -11.43
CA PHE A 128 3.52 -9.49 -10.19
C PHE A 128 4.13 -8.30 -9.45
N THR A 129 3.27 -7.33 -9.14
CA THR A 129 3.61 -6.15 -8.32
C THR A 129 2.70 -6.02 -7.08
N LEU A 130 2.15 -7.15 -6.61
CA LEU A 130 1.20 -7.22 -5.48
C LEU A 130 1.87 -7.22 -4.10
N GLY A 131 3.18 -7.34 -4.02
CA GLY A 131 3.94 -7.53 -2.78
C GLY A 131 4.24 -9.01 -2.53
N ARG A 132 4.00 -9.49 -1.32
CA ARG A 132 4.47 -10.82 -0.86
C ARG A 132 3.53 -11.98 -1.16
N GLU A 133 2.25 -11.73 -1.39
CA GLU A 133 1.25 -12.78 -1.61
C GLU A 133 1.66 -13.79 -2.71
N PRO A 134 2.16 -13.39 -3.90
CA PRO A 134 2.64 -14.35 -4.90
C PRO A 134 3.83 -15.22 -4.43
N LEU A 135 4.61 -14.76 -3.46
CA LEU A 135 5.76 -15.51 -2.93
C LEU A 135 5.32 -16.79 -2.21
N GLU A 136 4.11 -16.79 -1.64
CA GLU A 136 3.51 -17.95 -0.96
C GLU A 136 3.08 -19.05 -1.96
N HIS A 137 3.05 -18.71 -3.25
CA HIS A 137 2.55 -19.57 -4.32
C HIS A 137 3.61 -19.96 -5.37
N LEU A 138 4.89 -19.67 -5.15
CA LEU A 138 5.95 -19.99 -6.12
C LEU A 138 6.10 -21.49 -6.43
N GLY A 139 5.65 -22.37 -5.52
CA GLY A 139 5.60 -23.81 -5.76
C GLY A 139 4.46 -24.26 -6.68
N GLN A 140 3.52 -23.36 -7.01
CA GLN A 140 2.29 -23.65 -7.74
C GLN A 140 2.28 -23.03 -9.15
N VAL A 141 3.41 -22.46 -9.60
CA VAL A 141 3.54 -21.85 -10.92
C VAL A 141 3.22 -22.90 -12.00
N PRO A 142 2.25 -22.64 -12.91
CA PRO A 142 1.91 -23.57 -13.99
C PRO A 142 3.10 -23.91 -14.90
N PRO A 143 3.16 -25.11 -15.50
CA PRO A 143 4.30 -25.53 -16.31
C PRO A 143 4.61 -24.63 -17.52
N HIS A 144 3.60 -23.98 -18.09
CA HIS A 144 3.75 -23.08 -19.24
C HIS A 144 4.10 -21.63 -18.85
N GLN A 145 4.24 -21.34 -17.55
CA GLN A 145 4.47 -20.01 -17.03
C GLN A 145 5.85 -19.84 -16.40
N HIS A 146 6.34 -18.60 -16.43
CA HIS A 146 7.47 -18.12 -15.65
C HIS A 146 7.09 -16.80 -14.96
N TRP A 147 6.97 -16.82 -13.64
CA TRP A 147 6.55 -15.65 -12.88
C TRP A 147 7.72 -14.72 -12.61
N THR A 148 7.47 -13.41 -12.61
CA THR A 148 8.38 -12.45 -11.99
C THR A 148 7.63 -11.75 -10.87
N VAL A 149 8.16 -11.79 -9.65
CA VAL A 149 7.55 -11.15 -8.48
C VAL A 149 8.43 -9.99 -8.04
N ARG A 150 7.91 -8.77 -8.09
CA ARG A 150 8.58 -7.60 -7.53
C ARG A 150 8.03 -7.30 -6.14
N CYS A 151 8.92 -7.32 -5.15
CA CYS A 151 8.62 -6.99 -3.76
C CYS A 151 9.77 -6.20 -3.12
N LEU A 152 9.58 -5.73 -1.87
CA LEU A 152 10.53 -4.85 -1.20
C LEU A 152 11.89 -5.52 -0.93
N GLN A 153 11.89 -6.82 -0.67
CA GLN A 153 13.09 -7.63 -0.44
C GLN A 153 13.09 -8.75 -1.46
N GLY A 154 14.22 -8.95 -2.13
CA GLY A 154 14.40 -10.08 -3.03
C GLY A 154 14.53 -11.38 -2.22
N GLN A 155 14.28 -12.50 -2.88
CA GLN A 155 14.60 -13.82 -2.37
C GLN A 155 15.19 -14.66 -3.49
N PRO A 156 15.88 -15.79 -3.20
CA PRO A 156 16.40 -16.67 -4.22
C PRO A 156 15.33 -17.06 -5.26
N ALA A 157 15.75 -17.20 -6.51
CA ALA A 157 14.88 -17.62 -7.58
C ALA A 157 14.30 -19.02 -7.31
N ALA A 158 13.08 -19.26 -7.79
CA ALA A 158 12.46 -20.57 -7.84
C ALA A 158 12.52 -21.12 -9.28
N PRO A 159 12.36 -22.43 -9.52
CA PRO A 159 12.56 -23.03 -10.86
C PRO A 159 11.79 -22.38 -12.01
N ARG A 160 10.64 -21.77 -11.73
CA ARG A 160 9.80 -21.03 -12.70
C ARG A 160 9.46 -19.62 -12.23
N ALA A 161 10.30 -19.04 -11.37
CA ALA A 161 10.07 -17.68 -10.92
C ALA A 161 11.34 -16.91 -10.56
N GLU A 162 11.39 -15.65 -10.95
CA GLU A 162 12.36 -14.65 -10.48
C GLU A 162 11.71 -13.77 -9.42
N VAL A 163 12.45 -13.41 -8.36
CA VAL A 163 11.99 -12.43 -7.37
C VAL A 163 12.92 -11.23 -7.35
N ILE A 164 12.37 -10.06 -7.68
CA ILE A 164 13.07 -8.79 -7.73
C ILE A 164 12.83 -8.03 -6.43
N GLY A 165 13.91 -7.80 -5.69
CA GLY A 165 13.93 -6.89 -4.55
C GLY A 165 14.12 -5.45 -5.00
N ALA A 166 13.05 -4.66 -5.04
CA ALA A 166 13.12 -3.27 -5.44
C ALA A 166 12.15 -2.39 -4.68
N ARG A 167 12.51 -1.11 -4.55
CA ARG A 167 11.69 -0.08 -3.91
C ARG A 167 11.61 1.14 -4.81
N GLY A 168 10.41 1.68 -4.94
CA GLY A 168 10.19 2.91 -5.68
C GLY A 168 10.76 4.17 -5.00
N PRO A 169 10.61 5.35 -5.63
CA PRO A 169 9.87 5.55 -6.87
C PRO A 169 10.52 4.84 -8.07
N PHE A 170 9.70 4.23 -8.91
CA PHE A 170 10.16 3.58 -10.14
C PHE A 170 10.13 4.61 -11.26
N SER A 171 11.18 4.68 -12.09
CA SER A 171 11.21 5.57 -13.24
C SER A 171 10.57 4.90 -14.47
N LEU A 172 10.07 5.72 -15.40
CA LEU A 172 9.49 5.21 -16.64
C LEU A 172 10.50 4.41 -17.47
N ASP A 173 11.72 4.92 -17.65
CA ASP A 173 12.76 4.20 -18.40
C ASP A 173 13.21 2.92 -17.68
N GLY A 174 13.23 2.92 -16.35
CA GLY A 174 13.51 1.73 -15.56
C GLY A 174 12.44 0.65 -15.73
N GLU A 175 11.16 1.05 -15.79
CA GLU A 175 10.06 0.12 -16.08
C GLU A 175 10.13 -0.41 -17.51
N ARG A 176 10.45 0.43 -18.51
CA ARG A 176 10.63 -0.03 -19.91
C ARG A 176 11.71 -1.09 -20.01
N ALA A 177 12.90 -0.79 -19.48
CA ALA A 177 14.02 -1.73 -19.48
C ALA A 177 13.66 -3.04 -18.74
N LEU A 178 12.89 -2.95 -17.66
CA LEU A 178 12.42 -4.12 -16.93
C LEU A 178 11.45 -4.96 -17.79
N PHE A 179 10.44 -4.35 -18.39
CA PHE A 179 9.42 -5.05 -19.18
C PHE A 179 10.05 -5.72 -20.41
N GLU A 180 10.97 -5.02 -21.10
CA GLU A 180 11.75 -5.57 -22.22
C GLU A 180 12.60 -6.76 -21.79
N ARG A 181 13.39 -6.63 -20.70
CA ARG A 181 14.20 -7.73 -20.16
C ARG A 181 13.37 -8.95 -19.82
N LEU A 182 12.22 -8.73 -19.19
CA LEU A 182 11.35 -9.80 -18.74
C LEU A 182 10.55 -10.42 -19.88
N ALA A 183 10.37 -9.72 -21.01
CA ALA A 183 9.40 -10.07 -22.04
C ALA A 183 8.04 -10.43 -21.43
N CYS A 184 7.58 -9.61 -20.47
CA CYS A 184 6.32 -9.88 -19.78
C CYS A 184 5.14 -9.70 -20.73
N ASP A 185 4.14 -10.58 -20.62
CA ASP A 185 2.94 -10.57 -21.45
C ASP A 185 1.67 -10.15 -20.69
N VAL A 186 1.78 -9.95 -19.37
CA VAL A 186 0.73 -9.41 -18.51
C VAL A 186 1.34 -8.77 -17.27
N LEU A 187 0.81 -7.61 -16.89
CA LEU A 187 1.11 -6.97 -15.61
C LEU A 187 0.04 -7.33 -14.59
N VAL A 188 0.45 -7.68 -13.38
CA VAL A 188 -0.46 -7.88 -12.24
C VAL A 188 -0.18 -6.80 -11.20
N SER A 189 -1.20 -6.00 -10.87
CA SER A 189 -1.04 -4.80 -10.04
C SER A 189 -2.17 -4.61 -9.03
N LYS A 190 -1.84 -3.96 -7.91
CA LYS A 190 -2.80 -3.29 -7.04
C LYS A 190 -3.06 -1.89 -7.57
N ASN A 191 -4.31 -1.41 -7.54
CA ASN A 191 -4.63 -0.01 -7.82
C ASN A 191 -4.26 0.86 -6.61
N SER A 192 -2.97 1.08 -6.38
CA SER A 192 -2.52 1.85 -5.21
C SER A 192 -2.83 3.35 -5.31
N GLY A 193 -2.97 3.89 -6.53
CA GLY A 193 -3.07 5.34 -6.78
C GLY A 193 -1.78 6.12 -6.51
N SER A 194 -0.64 5.44 -6.32
CA SER A 194 0.63 6.08 -5.97
C SER A 194 1.48 6.39 -7.18
N GLN A 195 1.70 7.67 -7.47
CA GLN A 195 2.58 8.17 -8.53
C GLN A 195 3.96 7.47 -8.56
N ALA A 196 4.52 7.13 -7.39
CA ALA A 196 5.79 6.43 -7.26
C ALA A 196 5.82 5.02 -7.90
N THR A 197 4.66 4.44 -8.22
CA THR A 197 4.54 3.12 -8.83
C THR A 197 3.70 3.12 -10.09
N GLU A 198 3.23 4.28 -10.55
CA GLU A 198 2.42 4.42 -11.76
C GLU A 198 3.16 4.03 -13.05
N PRO A 199 4.48 4.26 -13.21
CA PRO A 199 5.12 4.06 -14.51
C PRO A 199 4.96 2.67 -15.13
N LYS A 200 4.79 1.62 -14.30
CA LYS A 200 4.50 0.26 -14.79
C LYS A 200 3.21 0.18 -15.62
N LEU A 201 2.20 0.98 -15.27
CA LEU A 201 0.92 1.04 -15.96
C LEU A 201 1.08 1.77 -17.28
N GLN A 202 1.88 2.85 -17.29
CA GLN A 202 2.21 3.55 -18.53
C GLN A 202 2.96 2.65 -19.50
N VAL A 203 3.97 1.90 -19.04
CA VAL A 203 4.71 0.95 -19.89
C VAL A 203 3.79 -0.17 -20.40
N ALA A 204 2.92 -0.71 -19.55
CA ALA A 204 1.93 -1.70 -19.98
C ALA A 204 1.05 -1.16 -21.12
N ARG A 205 0.56 0.08 -21.01
CA ARG A 205 -0.20 0.77 -22.08
C ARG A 205 0.62 0.95 -23.35
N GLU A 206 1.84 1.45 -23.24
CA GLU A 206 2.75 1.68 -24.39
C GLU A 206 3.03 0.38 -25.16
N MET A 207 3.11 -0.75 -24.45
CA MET A 207 3.35 -2.08 -25.03
C MET A 207 2.07 -2.84 -25.40
N GLY A 208 0.88 -2.26 -25.17
CA GLY A 208 -0.41 -2.93 -25.38
C GLY A 208 -0.62 -4.18 -24.52
N LEU A 209 0.01 -4.23 -23.34
CA LEU A 209 -0.07 -5.36 -22.41
C LEU A 209 -1.31 -5.26 -21.53
N PRO A 210 -2.04 -6.38 -21.32
CA PRO A 210 -3.11 -6.42 -20.34
C PRO A 210 -2.59 -6.17 -18.92
N VAL A 211 -3.39 -5.49 -18.11
CA VAL A 211 -3.16 -5.29 -16.69
C VAL A 211 -4.27 -5.96 -15.90
N LEU A 212 -3.93 -7.04 -15.18
CA LEU A 212 -4.82 -7.61 -14.18
C LEU A 212 -4.73 -6.77 -12.90
N VAL A 213 -5.81 -6.06 -12.59
CA VAL A 213 -5.88 -5.14 -11.46
C VAL A 213 -6.69 -5.79 -10.34
N LEU A 214 -6.07 -6.02 -9.20
CA LEU A 214 -6.81 -6.51 -8.03
C LEU A 214 -7.79 -5.42 -7.56
N ALA A 215 -9.06 -5.75 -7.37
CA ALA A 215 -10.07 -4.82 -6.88
C ALA A 215 -9.65 -4.23 -5.52
N ARG A 216 -9.93 -2.94 -5.29
CA ARG A 216 -9.68 -2.35 -3.97
C ARG A 216 -10.66 -2.96 -2.95
N PRO A 217 -10.20 -3.32 -1.75
CA PRO A 217 -11.11 -3.76 -0.70
C PRO A 217 -11.99 -2.58 -0.26
N ALA A 218 -13.23 -2.88 0.13
CA ALA A 218 -14.07 -1.91 0.82
C ALA A 218 -13.45 -1.59 2.19
N LEU A 219 -13.26 -0.30 2.47
CA LEU A 219 -12.77 0.19 3.76
C LEU A 219 -13.95 0.79 4.54
N PRO A 220 -13.98 0.63 5.88
CA PRO A 220 -15.00 1.29 6.68
C PRO A 220 -14.80 2.82 6.64
N PRO A 221 -15.90 3.59 6.70
CA PRO A 221 -15.82 5.04 6.73
C PRO A 221 -15.11 5.50 8.01
N ALA A 222 -14.23 6.48 7.85
CA ALA A 222 -13.67 7.25 8.97
C ALA A 222 -14.58 8.45 9.28
N ASP A 223 -14.36 9.13 10.42
CA ASP A 223 -15.13 10.33 10.78
C ASP A 223 -14.86 11.49 9.81
N ARG A 224 -13.63 11.56 9.28
CA ARG A 224 -13.22 12.47 8.21
C ARG A 224 -12.26 11.76 7.26
N GLU A 225 -12.44 11.97 5.96
CA GLU A 225 -11.59 11.41 4.92
C GLU A 225 -10.98 12.52 4.05
N PHE A 226 -9.72 12.32 3.67
CA PHE A 226 -8.95 13.26 2.88
C PHE A 226 -8.36 12.54 1.66
N ALA A 227 -8.40 13.17 0.49
CA ALA A 227 -7.85 12.60 -0.74
C ALA A 227 -6.33 12.83 -0.87
N ASP A 228 -5.82 13.90 -0.27
CA ASP A 228 -4.43 14.33 -0.35
C ASP A 228 -3.83 14.66 1.03
N GLY A 229 -2.50 14.57 1.11
CA GLY A 229 -1.76 14.71 2.37
C GLY A 229 -1.70 16.14 2.90
N GLU A 230 -1.76 17.16 2.03
CA GLU A 230 -1.69 18.56 2.47
C GLU A 230 -3.01 19.01 3.10
N ALA A 231 -4.16 18.61 2.54
CA ALA A 231 -5.47 18.86 3.14
C ALA A 231 -5.59 18.20 4.53
N LEU A 232 -5.11 16.96 4.67
CA LEU A 232 -5.05 16.28 5.95
C LEU A 232 -4.15 17.02 6.94
N LEU A 233 -2.97 17.49 6.53
CA LEU A 233 -2.08 18.22 7.42
C LEU A 233 -2.67 19.55 7.88
N THR A 234 -3.29 20.31 6.98
CA THR A 234 -4.00 21.55 7.34
C THR A 234 -5.05 21.26 8.41
N ALA A 235 -5.87 20.22 8.20
CA ALA A 235 -6.87 19.83 9.19
C ALA A 235 -6.26 19.39 10.53
N ILE A 236 -5.10 18.73 10.54
CA ILE A 236 -4.39 18.36 11.78
C ILE A 236 -3.95 19.62 12.54
N ARG A 237 -3.39 20.61 11.83
CA ARG A 237 -2.94 21.87 12.45
C ARG A 237 -4.09 22.68 13.04
N ASP A 238 -5.21 22.72 12.34
CA ASP A 238 -6.43 23.38 12.83
C ASP A 238 -6.94 22.67 14.09
N TRP A 239 -6.92 21.32 14.09
CA TRP A 239 -7.32 20.53 15.25
C TRP A 239 -6.37 20.69 16.44
N GLU A 240 -5.06 20.83 16.23
CA GLU A 240 -4.09 21.09 17.30
C GLU A 240 -4.27 22.46 17.95
N SER A 241 -4.75 23.44 17.18
CA SER A 241 -4.91 24.83 17.61
C SER A 241 -6.26 25.11 18.30
N ALA A 242 -7.25 24.25 18.10
CA ALA A 242 -8.56 24.31 18.77
C ALA A 242 -8.50 23.81 20.22
#